data_AF-A0AAU9H7A0-F1
#
_entry.id   AF-A0AAU9H7A0-F1
#
_cell.length_a   1.000
_cell.length_b   1.000
_cell.length_c   1.000
_cell.angle_alpha   90.00
_cell.angle_beta   90.00
_cell.angle_gamma   90.00
#
_symmetry.space_group_name_H-M   'P 1'
#
loop_
_entity.id
_entity.type
_entity.pdbx_description
1 polymer ?
#
loop_
_entity_poly.entity_id
_entity_poly.type
_entity_poly.pdbx_seq_one_letter_code
_entity_poly.pdbx_strand_id
1 'polypeptide(L)'
;MTTKKVDKQAATNISNVHLRDKKSLYDKDHTKVPTMYLTVRRGDATENQNHSWSEVNQYSVGDYQKMGVKRYQVAGLLQVGNEDGPVSGELGYDQDVPNASVQIRGESSSKNAQKNYKIKIKKNKSEWNGQRTINLNKHQTEALRFRNKLSYDLMEEIPQLMGARTSFVHLYVKDETSDNPSGKFED
;
A
#
# COMPACT_ATOMS: atom_id res chain seq x y z
N MET A 1 -7.17 54.25 -11.06
CA MET A 1 -7.52 52.88 -10.63
C MET A 1 -7.09 52.73 -9.18
N THR A 2 -8.03 52.49 -8.26
CA THR A 2 -7.76 52.38 -6.82
C THR A 2 -7.54 50.91 -6.47
N THR A 3 -6.32 50.52 -6.10
CA THR A 3 -5.98 49.16 -5.69
C THR A 3 -6.41 48.91 -4.25
N LYS A 4 -7.17 47.82 -4.03
CA LYS A 4 -7.51 47.33 -2.68
C LYS A 4 -6.24 46.82 -1.99
N LYS A 5 -5.97 47.30 -0.78
CA LYS A 5 -4.96 46.71 0.10
C LYS A 5 -5.43 45.32 0.55
N VAL A 6 -4.58 44.33 0.33
CA VAL A 6 -4.75 42.95 0.82
C VAL A 6 -3.80 42.77 1.99
N ASP A 7 -4.32 42.40 3.15
CA ASP A 7 -3.50 42.02 4.30
C ASP A 7 -2.81 40.69 4.02
N LYS A 8 -1.49 40.74 3.85
CA LYS A 8 -0.64 39.56 3.72
C LYS A 8 -0.18 39.13 5.10
N GLN A 9 -0.32 37.84 5.42
CA GLN A 9 0.32 37.26 6.60
C GLN A 9 1.83 37.57 6.60
N ALA A 10 2.36 37.92 7.76
CA ALA A 10 3.78 38.17 7.93
C ALA A 10 4.59 36.95 7.47
N ALA A 11 5.62 37.18 6.65
CA ALA A 11 6.47 36.11 6.16
C ALA A 11 7.20 35.46 7.35
N THR A 12 6.91 34.18 7.59
CA THR A 12 7.56 33.41 8.65
C THR A 12 9.05 33.28 8.34
N ASN A 13 9.91 33.73 9.26
CA ASN A 13 11.37 33.62 9.10
C ASN A 13 11.78 32.14 9.19
N ILE A 14 12.11 31.55 8.04
CA ILE A 14 12.45 30.13 7.88
C ILE A 14 13.71 29.71 8.65
N SER A 15 14.57 30.65 9.06
CA SER A 15 15.79 30.38 9.81
C SER A 15 15.55 29.74 11.19
N ASN A 16 14.34 29.87 11.74
CA ASN A 16 13.95 29.26 13.01
C ASN A 16 13.10 27.99 12.84
N VAL A 17 12.83 27.54 11.61
CA VAL A 17 12.00 26.35 11.33
C VAL A 17 12.91 25.13 11.23
N HIS A 18 12.98 24.35 12.31
CA HIS A 18 13.66 23.05 12.29
C HIS A 18 12.68 21.95 11.89
N LEU A 19 13.02 21.19 10.85
CA LEU A 19 12.31 19.96 10.51
C LEU A 19 12.63 18.91 11.58
N ARG A 20 11.60 18.37 12.23
CA ARG A 20 11.76 17.35 13.28
C ARG A 20 10.89 16.15 12.93
N ASP A 21 11.47 14.97 13.10
CA ASP A 21 10.72 13.74 12.98
C ASP A 21 9.74 13.58 14.15
N LYS A 22 8.58 12.98 13.89
CA LYS A 22 7.53 12.73 14.88
C LYS A 22 7.69 11.33 15.44
N LYS A 23 8.47 11.21 16.52
CA LYS A 23 8.78 9.93 17.18
C LYS A 23 7.56 9.06 17.51
N SER A 24 6.45 9.68 17.91
CA SER A 24 5.21 8.98 18.24
C SER A 24 4.59 8.22 17.05
N LEU A 25 5.06 8.43 15.82
CA LEU A 25 4.61 7.63 14.66
C LEU A 25 5.23 6.23 14.64
N TYR A 26 6.35 6.05 15.35
CA TYR A 26 7.10 4.79 15.46
C TYR A 26 6.74 4.00 16.71
N ASP A 27 6.06 4.62 17.69
CA ASP A 27 5.51 3.93 18.87
C ASP A 27 4.43 2.92 18.44
N LYS A 28 4.85 1.69 18.17
CA LYS A 28 3.99 0.57 17.81
C LYS A 28 4.48 -0.69 18.51
N ASP A 29 3.59 -1.66 18.65
CA ASP A 29 4.00 -3.00 19.03
C ASP A 29 4.71 -3.68 17.85
N HIS A 30 6.04 -3.80 17.93
CA HIS A 30 6.86 -4.44 16.89
C HIS A 30 6.69 -5.96 16.86
N THR A 31 6.04 -6.57 17.86
CA THR A 31 5.77 -8.01 17.91
C THR A 31 4.48 -8.39 17.20
N LYS A 32 3.57 -7.42 17.00
CA LYS A 32 2.28 -7.66 16.36
C LYS A 32 2.43 -7.71 14.82
N VAL A 33 2.06 -8.85 14.24
CA VAL A 33 1.95 -9.03 12.79
C VAL A 33 0.46 -8.98 12.42
N PRO A 34 -0.05 -7.89 11.83
CA PRO A 34 -1.45 -7.83 11.42
C PRO A 34 -1.73 -8.74 10.22
N THR A 35 -2.95 -9.25 10.19
CA THR A 35 -3.46 -10.09 9.09
C THR A 35 -4.35 -9.25 8.19
N MET A 36 -4.15 -9.38 6.88
CA MET A 36 -4.88 -8.66 5.85
C MET A 36 -5.58 -9.65 4.93
N TYR A 37 -6.84 -9.35 4.61
CA TYR A 37 -7.64 -10.09 3.65
C TYR A 37 -7.90 -9.19 2.45
N LEU A 38 -7.44 -9.63 1.28
CA LEU A 38 -7.59 -8.91 0.03
C LEU A 38 -8.48 -9.70 -0.92
N THR A 39 -9.71 -9.25 -1.13
CA THR A 39 -10.58 -9.80 -2.18
C THR A 39 -10.39 -8.99 -3.46
N VAL A 40 -9.97 -9.64 -4.55
CA VAL A 40 -9.75 -8.96 -5.85
C VAL A 40 -10.89 -9.24 -6.82
N ARG A 41 -11.34 -8.18 -7.49
CA ARG A 41 -12.49 -8.16 -8.41
C ARG A 41 -12.19 -7.28 -9.61
N ARG A 42 -12.82 -7.57 -10.76
CA ARG A 42 -12.78 -6.65 -11.90
C ARG A 42 -13.50 -5.36 -11.53
N GLY A 43 -12.79 -4.24 -11.69
CA GLY A 43 -13.27 -2.89 -11.40
C GLY A 43 -13.59 -2.08 -12.65
N ASP A 44 -13.49 -0.76 -12.50
CA ASP A 44 -13.79 0.21 -13.55
C ASP A 44 -12.69 0.23 -14.63
N ALA A 45 -13.09 0.13 -15.89
CA ALA A 45 -12.19 0.19 -17.05
C ALA A 45 -11.54 1.58 -17.22
N THR A 46 -12.24 2.65 -16.84
CA THR A 46 -11.72 4.02 -16.93
C THR A 46 -10.55 4.25 -15.98
N GLU A 47 -10.54 3.54 -14.84
CA GLU A 47 -9.46 3.57 -13.86
C GLU A 47 -8.38 2.50 -14.13
N ASN A 48 -8.48 1.77 -15.25
CA ASN A 48 -7.63 0.62 -15.61
C ASN A 48 -7.66 -0.49 -14.53
N GLN A 49 -8.81 -0.69 -13.89
CA GLN A 49 -9.06 -1.66 -12.81
C GLN A 49 -9.84 -2.90 -13.26
N ASN A 50 -10.21 -2.99 -14.55
CA ASN A 50 -11.02 -4.06 -15.12
C ASN A 50 -10.23 -5.33 -15.47
N HIS A 51 -8.98 -5.45 -15.01
CA HIS A 51 -8.12 -6.61 -15.26
C HIS A 51 -8.31 -7.69 -14.21
N SER A 52 -8.02 -8.93 -14.58
CA SER A 52 -7.96 -10.07 -13.69
C SER A 52 -6.68 -10.10 -12.84
N TRP A 53 -6.72 -10.84 -11.75
CA TRP A 53 -5.56 -11.09 -10.90
C TRP A 53 -4.42 -11.77 -11.67
N SER A 54 -4.76 -12.69 -12.58
CA SER A 54 -3.81 -13.35 -13.46
C SER A 54 -3.11 -12.36 -14.40
N GLU A 55 -3.87 -11.49 -15.07
CA GLU A 55 -3.30 -10.46 -15.97
C GLU A 55 -2.37 -9.49 -15.23
N VAL A 56 -2.75 -9.08 -14.01
CA VAL A 56 -1.88 -8.24 -13.15
C VAL A 56 -0.56 -8.96 -12.85
N ASN A 57 -0.60 -10.28 -12.66
CA ASN A 57 0.57 -11.10 -12.34
C ASN A 57 1.33 -11.64 -13.56
N GLN A 58 0.80 -11.54 -14.77
CA GLN A 58 1.47 -12.07 -15.95
C GLN A 58 2.66 -11.21 -16.36
N TYR A 59 2.48 -9.88 -16.36
CA TYR A 59 3.45 -8.96 -16.94
C TYR A 59 4.42 -8.41 -15.89
N SER A 60 5.64 -8.08 -16.33
CA SER A 60 6.61 -7.31 -15.56
C SER A 60 6.50 -5.81 -15.88
N VAL A 61 7.14 -4.96 -15.07
CA VAL A 61 7.17 -3.51 -15.32
C VAL A 61 7.79 -3.19 -16.68
N GLY A 62 8.84 -3.91 -17.07
CA GLY A 62 9.49 -3.76 -18.37
C GLY A 62 8.58 -4.16 -19.54
N ASP A 63 7.68 -5.13 -19.35
CA ASP A 63 6.72 -5.51 -20.40
C ASP A 63 5.70 -4.41 -20.65
N TYR A 64 5.17 -3.79 -19.58
CA TYR A 64 4.29 -2.64 -19.70
C TYR A 64 4.95 -1.45 -20.42
N GLN A 65 6.23 -1.20 -20.16
CA GLN A 65 7.00 -0.16 -20.86
C GLN A 65 7.11 -0.45 -22.36
N LYS A 66 7.41 -1.70 -22.74
CA LYS A 66 7.51 -2.12 -24.14
C LYS A 66 6.17 -2.07 -24.87
N MET A 67 5.09 -2.42 -24.18
CA MET A 67 3.73 -2.37 -24.72
C MET A 67 3.20 -0.93 -24.85
N GLY A 68 3.82 0.04 -24.17
CA GLY A 68 3.36 1.43 -24.16
C GLY A 68 2.04 1.65 -23.43
N VAL A 69 1.65 0.73 -22.52
CA VAL A 69 0.38 0.80 -21.78
C VAL A 69 0.61 1.04 -20.29
N LYS A 70 -0.40 1.59 -19.61
CA LYS A 70 -0.36 1.72 -18.14
C LYS A 70 -0.41 0.32 -17.51
N ARG A 71 0.31 0.17 -16.39
CA ARG A 71 0.28 -1.07 -15.60
C ARG A 71 -1.15 -1.41 -15.23
N TYR A 72 -1.52 -2.66 -15.46
CA TYR A 72 -2.84 -3.16 -15.12
C TYR A 72 -3.06 -3.06 -13.62
N GLN A 73 -4.30 -2.74 -13.27
CA GLN A 73 -4.77 -2.73 -11.90
C GLN A 73 -6.00 -3.63 -11.80
N VAL A 74 -6.24 -4.12 -10.59
CA VAL A 74 -7.47 -4.80 -10.21
C VAL A 74 -8.10 -4.04 -9.05
N ALA A 75 -9.43 -4.06 -8.96
CA ALA A 75 -10.11 -3.53 -7.78
C ALA A 75 -9.97 -4.51 -6.61
N GLY A 76 -9.69 -3.98 -5.43
CA GLY A 76 -9.49 -4.75 -4.21
C GLY A 76 -10.42 -4.28 -3.10
N LEU A 77 -10.99 -5.21 -2.35
CA LEU A 77 -11.50 -4.99 -1.00
C LEU A 77 -10.41 -5.44 -0.04
N LEU A 78 -9.74 -4.48 0.59
CA LEU A 78 -8.76 -4.73 1.65
C LEU A 78 -9.45 -4.63 3.01
N GLN A 79 -9.34 -5.70 3.79
CA GLN A 79 -9.86 -5.81 5.15
C GLN A 79 -8.72 -6.17 6.09
N VAL A 80 -8.64 -5.53 7.25
CA VAL A 80 -7.59 -5.76 8.26
C VAL A 80 -8.19 -6.45 9.48
N GLY A 81 -7.45 -7.38 10.07
CA GLY A 81 -7.86 -8.11 11.25
C GLY A 81 -6.76 -8.98 11.83
N ASN A 82 -7.14 -10.18 12.25
CA ASN A 82 -6.26 -11.21 12.80
C ASN A 82 -6.42 -12.50 12.00
N GLU A 83 -5.82 -13.60 12.47
CA GLU A 83 -5.89 -14.91 11.80
C GLU A 83 -7.32 -15.49 11.71
N ASP A 84 -8.25 -15.04 12.57
CA ASP A 84 -9.65 -15.49 12.58
C ASP A 84 -10.54 -14.71 11.61
N GLY A 85 -10.08 -13.55 11.12
CA GLY A 85 -10.81 -12.72 10.15
C GLY A 85 -10.68 -11.21 10.37
N PRO A 86 -11.44 -10.41 9.60
CA PRO A 86 -11.55 -8.97 9.78
C PRO A 86 -12.07 -8.59 11.17
N VAL A 87 -11.47 -7.58 11.78
CA VAL A 87 -11.80 -7.15 13.16
C VAL A 87 -12.58 -5.84 13.15
N SER A 88 -13.56 -5.71 14.06
CA SER A 88 -14.36 -4.49 14.19
C SER A 88 -13.50 -3.26 14.46
N GLY A 89 -13.74 -2.18 13.71
CA GLY A 89 -13.01 -0.91 13.80
C GLY A 89 -11.75 -0.85 12.93
N GLU A 90 -11.31 -1.96 12.34
CA GLU A 90 -10.20 -1.98 11.40
C GLU A 90 -10.63 -1.60 9.97
N LEU A 91 -9.66 -1.33 9.10
CA LEU A 91 -9.93 -0.98 7.71
C LEU A 91 -10.78 -2.06 7.03
N GLY A 92 -11.86 -1.65 6.36
CA GLY A 92 -12.66 -2.54 5.52
C GLY A 92 -13.59 -3.49 6.28
N TYR A 93 -13.67 -3.37 7.61
CA TYR A 93 -14.67 -4.09 8.40
C TYR A 93 -16.09 -3.75 7.92
N ASP A 94 -16.96 -4.76 7.79
CA ASP A 94 -18.33 -4.69 7.26
C ASP A 94 -18.47 -4.08 5.85
N GLN A 95 -17.40 -4.08 5.04
CA GLN A 95 -17.46 -3.64 3.65
C GLN A 95 -17.48 -4.84 2.71
N ASP A 96 -18.43 -4.82 1.76
CA ASP A 96 -18.49 -5.81 0.67
C ASP A 96 -18.05 -5.25 -0.69
N VAL A 97 -17.76 -3.94 -0.77
CA VAL A 97 -17.43 -3.25 -2.02
C VAL A 97 -15.94 -2.87 -2.09
N PRO A 98 -15.31 -2.93 -3.29
CA PRO A 98 -13.89 -2.61 -3.42
C PRO A 98 -13.52 -1.21 -2.91
N ASN A 99 -12.59 -1.16 -1.95
CA ASN A 99 -12.12 0.04 -1.28
C ASN A 99 -10.71 0.47 -1.70
N ALA A 100 -10.01 -0.33 -2.52
CA ALA A 100 -8.66 -0.08 -2.98
C ALA A 100 -8.45 -0.52 -4.44
N SER A 101 -7.33 -0.08 -5.04
CA SER A 101 -6.79 -0.67 -6.26
C SER A 101 -5.46 -1.37 -5.97
N VAL A 102 -5.17 -2.43 -6.71
CA VAL A 102 -3.95 -3.24 -6.56
C VAL A 102 -3.22 -3.31 -7.88
N GLN A 103 -1.91 -3.09 -7.84
CA GLN A 103 -1.04 -3.15 -9.02
C GLN A 103 0.33 -3.71 -8.65
N ILE A 104 1.04 -4.25 -9.63
CA ILE A 104 2.44 -4.65 -9.42
C ILE A 104 3.36 -3.44 -9.18
N ARG A 105 4.46 -3.69 -8.46
CA ARG A 105 5.52 -2.70 -8.24
C ARG A 105 6.91 -3.33 -8.26
N GLY A 106 7.90 -2.44 -8.36
CA GLY A 106 9.31 -2.79 -8.42
C GLY A 106 9.74 -3.20 -9.82
N GLU A 107 10.90 -2.72 -10.26
CA GLU A 107 11.40 -2.98 -11.61
C GLU A 107 11.81 -4.45 -11.74
N SER A 108 12.93 -4.83 -11.12
CA SER A 108 13.45 -6.20 -11.17
C SER A 108 12.52 -7.21 -10.48
N SER A 109 11.91 -6.83 -9.35
CA SER A 109 11.04 -7.73 -8.57
C SER A 109 9.72 -8.06 -9.24
N SER A 110 9.31 -7.32 -10.28
CA SER A 110 8.11 -7.66 -11.06
C SER A 110 8.26 -8.92 -11.92
N LYS A 111 9.50 -9.40 -12.11
CA LYS A 111 9.81 -10.64 -12.82
C LYS A 111 9.81 -11.88 -11.91
N ASN A 112 9.69 -11.68 -10.60
CA ASN A 112 9.67 -12.76 -9.64
C ASN A 112 8.33 -13.52 -9.69
N ALA A 113 8.36 -14.80 -9.32
CA ALA A 113 7.14 -15.61 -9.17
C ALA A 113 6.23 -15.02 -8.07
N GLN A 114 6.80 -14.61 -6.95
CA GLN A 114 6.10 -13.85 -5.92
C GLN A 114 6.38 -12.35 -6.08
N LYS A 115 5.35 -11.62 -6.51
CA LYS A 115 5.47 -10.20 -6.86
C LYS A 115 5.37 -9.27 -5.67
N ASN A 116 5.85 -8.05 -5.87
CA ASN A 116 5.59 -6.93 -4.98
C ASN A 116 4.35 -6.18 -5.47
N TYR A 117 3.50 -5.73 -4.55
CA TYR A 117 2.27 -5.03 -4.88
C TYR A 117 2.22 -3.64 -4.25
N LYS A 118 1.57 -2.71 -4.95
CA LYS A 118 1.12 -1.43 -4.40
C LYS A 118 -0.39 -1.51 -4.27
N ILE A 119 -0.89 -1.37 -3.05
CA ILE A 119 -2.31 -1.23 -2.76
C ILE A 119 -2.60 0.25 -2.50
N LYS A 120 -3.57 0.82 -3.21
CA LYS A 120 -3.98 2.21 -3.04
C LYS A 120 -5.43 2.28 -2.61
N ILE A 121 -5.65 2.63 -1.36
CA ILE A 121 -6.98 2.85 -0.78
C ILE A 121 -7.61 4.09 -1.41
N LYS A 122 -8.87 3.96 -1.82
CA LYS A 122 -9.65 5.03 -2.46
C LYS A 122 -9.78 6.24 -1.54
N LYS A 123 -9.86 7.45 -2.13
CA LYS A 123 -9.85 8.72 -1.38
C LYS A 123 -11.06 8.90 -0.45
N ASN A 124 -12.20 8.33 -0.81
CA ASN A 124 -13.44 8.39 -0.04
C ASN A 124 -13.57 7.29 1.02
N LYS A 125 -12.48 6.54 1.30
CA LYS A 125 -12.44 5.47 2.29
C LYS A 125 -11.47 5.80 3.41
N SER A 126 -11.59 5.08 4.53
CA SER A 126 -10.70 5.17 5.69
C SER A 126 -9.26 4.86 5.31
N GLU A 127 -8.31 5.45 6.02
CA GLU A 127 -6.89 5.20 5.82
C GLU A 127 -6.40 4.07 6.74
N TRP A 128 -5.34 3.38 6.35
CA TRP A 128 -4.68 2.41 7.24
C TRP A 128 -3.46 3.05 7.88
N ASN A 129 -3.44 3.17 9.20
CA ASN A 129 -2.35 3.82 9.95
C ASN A 129 -2.00 5.24 9.44
N GLY A 130 -3.01 5.99 8.99
CA GLY A 130 -2.87 7.32 8.39
C GLY A 130 -2.25 7.30 6.99
N GLN A 131 -2.31 6.17 6.29
CA GLN A 131 -1.78 6.01 4.94
C GLN A 131 -2.83 5.44 3.98
N ARG A 132 -2.78 5.91 2.74
CA ARG A 132 -3.61 5.39 1.64
C ARG A 132 -2.87 4.45 0.71
N THR A 133 -1.54 4.52 0.68
CA THR A 133 -0.73 3.68 -0.20
C THR A 133 0.08 2.73 0.63
N ILE A 134 -0.18 1.43 0.46
CA ILE A 134 0.52 0.34 1.12
C ILE A 134 1.43 -0.30 0.09
N ASN A 135 2.74 -0.26 0.35
CA ASN A 135 3.74 -0.91 -0.50
C ASN A 135 4.09 -2.27 0.11
N LEU A 136 3.58 -3.34 -0.49
CA LEU A 136 3.87 -4.70 -0.09
C LEU A 136 5.13 -5.19 -0.81
N ASN A 137 6.12 -5.62 -0.02
CA ASN A 137 7.35 -6.24 -0.52
C ASN A 137 7.37 -7.70 -0.09
N LYS A 138 7.51 -8.63 -1.02
CA LYS A 138 7.79 -10.03 -0.69
C LYS A 138 9.27 -10.27 -0.40
N HIS A 139 10.15 -9.45 -1.00
CA HIS A 139 11.61 -9.62 -0.90
C HIS A 139 12.08 -11.03 -1.26
N GLN A 140 11.56 -11.61 -2.35
CA GLN A 140 11.82 -13.01 -2.71
C GLN A 140 13.32 -13.36 -2.84
N THR A 141 14.16 -12.41 -3.28
CA THR A 141 15.62 -12.60 -3.44
C THR A 141 16.39 -12.42 -2.13
N GLU A 142 15.69 -12.17 -1.02
CA GLU A 142 16.28 -12.01 0.30
C GLU A 142 15.86 -13.19 1.17
N ALA A 143 16.82 -14.03 1.53
CA ALA A 143 16.54 -15.31 2.20
C ALA A 143 15.77 -15.14 3.53
N LEU A 144 16.08 -14.09 4.31
CA LEU A 144 15.52 -13.90 5.65
C LEU A 144 14.34 -12.91 5.66
N ARG A 145 14.10 -12.20 4.55
CA ARG A 145 13.02 -11.22 4.31
C ARG A 145 12.88 -10.07 5.33
N PHE A 146 13.81 -9.92 6.28
CA PHE A 146 13.78 -8.88 7.31
C PHE A 146 14.78 -7.75 7.10
N ARG A 147 15.79 -7.89 6.24
CA ARG A 147 16.92 -6.93 6.18
C ARG A 147 16.45 -5.50 5.92
N ASN A 148 15.48 -5.34 5.03
CA ASN A 148 14.88 -4.04 4.73
C ASN A 148 14.18 -3.42 5.94
N LYS A 149 13.45 -4.23 6.73
CA LYS A 149 12.81 -3.74 7.96
C LYS A 149 13.86 -3.37 9.00
N LEU A 150 14.86 -4.23 9.22
CA LEU A 150 15.96 -3.96 10.14
C LEU A 150 16.67 -2.63 9.81
N SER A 151 16.93 -2.34 8.52
CA SER A 151 17.53 -1.07 8.12
C SER A 151 16.67 0.14 8.53
N TYR A 152 15.35 0.07 8.35
CA TYR A 152 14.48 1.16 8.77
C TYR A 152 14.39 1.28 10.29
N ASP A 153 14.27 0.17 11.02
CA ASP A 153 14.25 0.18 12.48
C ASP A 153 15.54 0.80 13.06
N LEU A 154 16.71 0.46 12.51
CA LEU A 154 17.99 1.08 12.91
C LEU A 154 18.06 2.57 12.56
N MET A 155 17.44 3.01 11.47
CA MET A 155 17.37 4.43 11.11
C MET A 155 16.50 5.23 12.09
N GLU A 156 15.43 4.63 12.63
CA GLU A 156 14.52 5.27 13.61
C GLU A 156 15.26 5.64 14.92
N GLU A 157 16.35 4.93 15.26
CA GLU A 157 17.19 5.23 16.44
C GLU A 157 18.10 6.44 16.26
N ILE A 158 18.42 6.82 15.00
CA ILE A 158 19.36 7.90 14.71
C ILE A 158 18.62 9.25 14.78
N PRO A 159 19.01 10.18 15.67
CA PRO A 159 18.37 11.49 15.76
C PRO A 159 18.40 12.24 14.42
N GLN A 160 17.27 12.85 14.06
CA GLN A 160 17.11 13.67 12.84
C GLN A 160 17.14 12.92 11.51
N LEU A 161 17.27 11.59 11.53
CA LEU A 161 17.11 10.77 10.34
C LEU A 161 15.65 10.31 10.20
N MET A 162 15.01 10.61 9.07
CA MET A 162 13.64 10.18 8.80
C MET A 162 13.63 8.81 8.12
N GLY A 163 13.00 7.84 8.76
CA GLY A 163 12.80 6.48 8.26
C GLY A 163 11.42 6.27 7.64
N ALA A 164 11.24 5.12 6.98
CA ALA A 164 9.90 4.64 6.60
C ALA A 164 9.42 3.61 7.62
N ARG A 165 8.18 3.75 8.08
CA ARG A 165 7.56 2.75 8.96
C ARG A 165 7.33 1.46 8.18
N THR A 166 7.92 0.36 8.64
CA THR A 166 7.73 -0.96 8.04
C THR A 166 7.23 -1.98 9.08
N SER A 167 6.31 -2.84 8.66
CA SER A 167 5.77 -3.93 9.48
C SER A 167 5.68 -5.19 8.61
N PHE A 168 5.85 -6.35 9.24
CA PHE A 168 5.42 -7.60 8.63
C PHE A 168 3.90 -7.67 8.62
N VAL A 169 3.33 -8.37 7.66
CA VAL A 169 1.89 -8.63 7.56
C VAL A 169 1.68 -10.04 7.03
N HIS A 170 0.62 -10.69 7.49
CA HIS A 170 0.04 -11.82 6.77
C HIS A 170 -0.94 -11.27 5.73
N LEU A 171 -0.87 -11.74 4.49
CA LEU A 171 -1.78 -11.31 3.45
C LEU A 171 -2.41 -12.55 2.82
N TYR A 172 -3.72 -12.64 2.94
CA TYR A 172 -4.51 -13.63 2.24
C TYR A 172 -5.24 -12.98 1.06
N VAL A 173 -5.17 -13.58 -0.11
CA VAL A 173 -5.81 -13.10 -1.33
C VAL A 173 -6.93 -14.05 -1.75
N LYS A 174 -8.11 -13.49 -2.01
CA LYS A 174 -9.25 -14.19 -2.62
C LYS A 174 -9.46 -13.65 -4.02
N ASP A 175 -9.25 -14.49 -5.03
CA ASP A 175 -9.45 -14.12 -6.43
C ASP A 175 -10.88 -14.41 -6.90
N GLU A 176 -11.65 -13.36 -7.17
CA GLU A 176 -13.00 -13.43 -7.76
C GLU A 176 -13.00 -12.99 -9.24
N THR A 177 -11.84 -12.83 -9.86
CA THR A 177 -11.70 -12.44 -11.27
C THR A 177 -11.55 -13.61 -12.24
N SER A 178 -11.27 -14.79 -11.72
CA SER A 178 -11.16 -16.03 -12.48
C SER A 178 -12.53 -16.55 -12.91
N ASP A 179 -12.56 -17.34 -13.99
CA ASP A 179 -13.81 -17.90 -14.52
C ASP A 179 -14.43 -18.95 -13.58
N ASN A 180 -13.63 -19.50 -12.66
CA ASN A 180 -14.09 -20.41 -11.61
C ASN A 180 -13.43 -20.03 -10.26
N PRO A 181 -13.97 -19.00 -9.58
CA PRO A 181 -13.36 -18.50 -8.36
C PRO A 181 -13.44 -19.53 -7.25
N SER A 182 -12.31 -19.80 -6.59
CA SER A 182 -12.25 -20.77 -5.48
C SER A 182 -13.13 -20.35 -4.29
N GLY A 183 -13.47 -19.06 -4.23
CA GLY A 183 -14.22 -18.47 -3.12
C GLY A 183 -13.44 -18.45 -1.81
N LYS A 184 -12.16 -18.83 -1.84
CA LYS A 184 -11.31 -19.01 -0.66
C LYS A 184 -10.15 -18.03 -0.68
N PHE A 185 -9.64 -17.78 0.51
CA PHE A 185 -8.46 -16.98 0.77
C PHE A 185 -7.21 -17.86 0.72
N GLU A 186 -6.18 -17.43 0.00
CA GLU A 186 -4.92 -18.13 -0.23
C GLU A 186 -3.72 -17.22 0.13
N ASP A 187 -2.60 -17.76 0.61
CA ASP A 187 -1.37 -17.02 1.00
C ASP A 187 -0.42 -16.76 -0.19
#